data_AF-A0A1G9TL01-F1
#
_entry.id   AF-A0A1G9TL01-F1
#
_cell.length_a   1.000
_cell.length_b   1.000
_cell.length_c   1.000
_cell.angle_alpha   90.00
_cell.angle_beta   90.00
_cell.angle_gamma   90.00
#
_symmetry.space_group_name_H-M   'P 1'
#
loop_
_entity.id
_entity.type
_entity.pdbx_description
1 polymer ?
#
loop_
_entity_poly.entity_id
_entity_poly.type
_entity_poly.pdbx_seq_one_letter_code
_entity_poly.pdbx_strand_id
1 'polypeptide(L)' 'MMAAPIYRHPDGEGTIQFDAANSRLFLFNAAEGPSAYALIGPWGLREVAAKLLALAEEMGVQQ' A
#
# COMPACT_ATOMS: atom_id res chain seq x y z
N MET A 1 -2.75 -6.64 -16.05
CA MET A 1 -1.41 -6.00 -16.12
C MET A 1 -1.13 -5.44 -14.74
N MET A 2 0.00 -5.78 -14.13
CA MET A 2 0.39 -5.22 -12.83
C MET A 2 0.76 -3.75 -13.02
N ALA A 3 0.15 -2.85 -12.25
CA ALA A 3 0.50 -1.43 -12.26
C ALA A 3 1.83 -1.18 -11.54
N ALA A 4 2.44 0.00 -11.77
CA ALA A 4 3.58 0.45 -10.98
C ALA A 4 3.24 0.42 -9.47
N PRO A 5 4.22 0.13 -8.59
CA PRO A 5 3.99 0.12 -7.15
C PRO A 5 3.47 1.48 -6.68
N ILE A 6 2.49 1.45 -5.78
CA ILE A 6 1.96 2.65 -5.11
C ILE A 6 3.05 3.26 -4.21
N TYR A 7 3.83 2.39 -3.57
CA TYR A 7 4.93 2.77 -2.71
C TYR A 7 6.06 1.76 -2.82
N ARG A 8 7.30 2.26 -2.74
CA ARG A 8 8.52 1.46 -2.61
C ARG A 8 9.43 2.12 -1.59
N HIS A 9 9.77 1.39 -0.54
CA HIS A 9 10.74 1.82 0.45
C HIS A 9 12.14 1.86 -0.19
N PRO A 10 12.99 2.86 0.12
CA PRO A 10 14.30 3.02 -0.52
C PRO A 10 15.26 1.83 -0.38
N ASP A 11 15.16 1.06 0.71
CA ASP A 11 16.00 -0.13 0.94
C ASP A 11 15.47 -1.40 0.23
N GLY A 12 14.28 -1.34 -0.37
CA GLY A 12 13.63 -2.49 -1.02
C GLY A 12 12.80 -3.40 -0.10
N GLU A 13 12.85 -3.23 1.22
CA GLU A 13 12.15 -4.06 2.22
C GLU A 13 10.71 -3.58 2.51
N GLY A 14 10.05 -3.03 1.50
CA GLY A 14 8.65 -2.64 1.61
C GLY A 14 8.11 -2.11 0.30
N THR A 15 7.15 -2.81 -0.29
CA THR A 15 6.45 -2.36 -1.51
C THR A 15 4.96 -2.58 -1.36
N ILE A 16 4.17 -1.59 -1.77
CA ILE A 16 2.70 -1.68 -1.84
C ILE A 16 2.30 -1.66 -3.31
N GLN A 17 1.51 -2.65 -3.76
CA GLN A 17 0.99 -2.68 -5.13
C GLN A 17 -0.50 -3.00 -5.15
N PHE A 18 -1.19 -2.48 -6.17
CA PHE A 18 -2.60 -2.76 -6.41
C PHE A 18 -2.80 -3.51 -7.73
N ASP A 19 -3.48 -4.65 -7.64
CA ASP A 19 -3.95 -5.41 -8.78
C ASP A 19 -5.39 -5.03 -9.10
N ALA A 20 -5.56 -4.18 -10.10
CA ALA A 20 -6.88 -3.72 -10.54
C ALA A 20 -7.74 -4.85 -11.13
N ALA A 21 -7.13 -5.88 -11.72
CA ALA A 21 -7.87 -6.96 -12.36
C ALA A 21 -8.60 -7.84 -11.33
N ASN A 22 -8.00 -8.02 -10.15
CA ASN A 22 -8.54 -8.86 -9.07
C ASN A 22 -8.99 -8.05 -7.84
N SER A 23 -8.87 -6.72 -7.87
CA SER A 23 -9.18 -5.83 -6.74
C SER A 23 -8.44 -6.23 -5.46
N ARG A 24 -7.12 -6.40 -5.57
CA ARG A 24 -6.25 -6.83 -4.46
C ARG A 24 -5.17 -5.79 -4.18
N LEU A 25 -5.00 -5.45 -2.89
CA LEU A 25 -3.87 -4.68 -2.41
C LEU A 25 -2.86 -5.63 -1.76
N PHE A 26 -1.63 -5.61 -2.26
CA PHE A 26 -0.55 -6.48 -1.80
C PHE A 26 0.53 -5.68 -1.08
N LEU A 27 1.10 -6.30 -0.05
CA LEU A 27 2.34 -5.87 0.58
C LEU A 27 3.43 -6.88 0.25
N PHE A 28 4.59 -6.38 -0.17
CA PHE A 28 5.76 -7.18 -0.50
C PHE A 28 6.97 -6.70 0.29
N ASN A 29 7.87 -7.64 0.60
CA ASN A 29 9.27 -7.37 0.89
C ASN A 29 10.14 -8.21 -0.06
N ALA A 30 11.43 -7.89 -0.17
CA ALA A 30 12.31 -8.60 -1.10
C ALA A 30 12.63 -10.02 -0.62
N ALA A 31 12.61 -10.26 0.69
CA ALA A 31 12.96 -11.53 1.30
C ALA A 31 11.85 -12.61 1.23
N GLU A 32 10.59 -12.23 1.38
CA GLU A 32 9.45 -13.15 1.56
C GLU A 32 8.46 -13.09 0.37
N GLY A 33 8.60 -12.08 -0.51
CA GLY A 33 7.65 -11.87 -1.60
C GLY A 33 6.32 -11.29 -1.10
N PRO A 34 5.16 -11.63 -1.70
CA PRO A 34 3.87 -11.14 -1.21
C PRO A 34 3.59 -11.68 0.19
N SER A 35 3.64 -10.80 1.18
CA SER A 35 3.41 -11.12 2.58
C SER A 35 1.92 -11.36 2.87
N ALA A 36 1.03 -10.55 2.28
CA ALA A 36 -0.42 -10.67 2.41
C ALA A 36 -1.17 -9.87 1.33
N TYR A 37 -2.49 -10.06 1.24
CA TYR A 37 -3.38 -9.18 0.45
C TYR A 37 -4.73 -8.92 1.09
N ALA A 38 -5.30 -7.76 0.77
CA ALA A 38 -6.70 -7.42 1.07
C ALA A 38 -7.53 -7.39 -0.21
N LEU A 39 -8.74 -7.94 -0.18
CA LEU A 39 -9.77 -7.67 -1.19
C LEU A 39 -10.30 -6.25 -0.95
N ILE A 40 -10.15 -5.37 -1.94
CA ILE A 40 -10.47 -3.95 -1.76
C ILE A 40 -11.01 -3.33 -3.05
N GLY A 41 -12.22 -2.79 -2.96
CA GLY A 41 -12.83 -2.02 -4.04
C GLY A 41 -12.47 -0.52 -3.99
N PRO A 42 -12.92 0.27 -4.97
CA PRO A 42 -12.59 1.69 -5.07
C PRO A 42 -13.01 2.53 -3.85
N TRP A 43 -14.10 2.17 -3.16
CA TRP A 43 -14.53 2.88 -1.95
C TRP A 43 -13.62 2.60 -0.76
N GLY A 44 -13.33 1.33 -0.48
CA GLY A 44 -12.38 0.95 0.56
C GLY A 44 -10.98 1.53 0.32
N LEU A 45 -10.54 1.61 -0.94
CA LEU A 45 -9.26 2.22 -1.28
C LEU A 45 -9.22 3.72 -0.93
N ARG A 46 -10.32 4.45 -1.16
CA ARG A 46 -10.44 5.86 -0.76
C ARG A 46 -10.40 6.03 0.76
N GLU A 47 -11.07 5.15 1.50
CA GLU A 47 -11.02 5.17 2.96
C GLU A 47 -9.61 4.93 3.51
N VAL A 48 -8.91 3.93 2.96
CA VAL A 48 -7.50 3.66 3.33
C VAL A 48 -6.63 4.86 3.02
N ALA A 49 -6.77 5.48 1.84
CA ALA A 49 -6.01 6.67 1.47
C ALA A 49 -6.25 7.86 2.44
N ALA A 50 -7.50 8.10 2.82
CA ALA A 50 -7.83 9.16 3.79
C ALA A 50 -7.20 8.91 5.17
N LYS A 51 -7.21 7.66 5.63
CA LYS A 51 -6.59 7.28 6.92
C LYS A 51 -5.06 7.39 6.88
N LEU A 52 -4.43 7.00 5.77
CA LEU A 52 -2.99 7.14 5.59
C LEU A 52 -2.55 8.61 5.56
N LEU A 53 -3.35 9.49 4.95
CA LEU A 53 -3.08 10.93 4.96
C LEU A 53 -3.13 11.50 6.38
N ALA A 54 -4.19 11.18 7.14
CA ALA A 54 -4.30 11.61 8.53
C ALA A 54 -3.13 11.10 9.39
N LEU A 55 -2.73 9.84 9.21
CA LEU A 55 -1.57 9.27 9.91
C LEU A 55 -0.27 10.00 9.56
N ALA A 56 -0.06 10.37 8.30
CA ALA A 56 1.13 11.11 7.88
C ALA A 56 1.18 12.51 8.52
N GLU A 57 0.03 13.17 8.66
CA GLU A 57 -0.07 14.45 9.37
C GLU A 57 0.27 14.30 10.86
N GLU A 58 -0.24 13.26 11.53
CA GLU A 58 0.09 12.96 12.94
C GLU A 58 1.59 12.72 13.14
N MET A 59 2.21 11.92 12.27
CA MET A 59 3.66 11.65 12.33
C MET A 59 4.51 12.91 12.10
N GLY A 60 4.04 13.84 11.27
CA GLY A 60 4.71 15.12 11.00
C GLY A 60 4.65 16.11 12.16
N VAL A 61 3.71 15.96 13.09
CA VAL A 61 3.59 16.79 14.31
C VAL A 61 4.53 16.30 15.43
N GLN A 62 5.05 15.08 15.32
CA GLN A 62 5.94 14.48 16.32
C GLN A 62 7.45 14.59 15.98
N GLN A 63 7.83 15.38 14.96
CA GLN A 63 9.23 15.64 14.59
C GLN A 63 9.71 17.02 15.05
#